data_AF-A0A521NHW0-F1
#
_entry.id   AF-A0A521NHW0-F1
#
_cell.length_a   1.000
_cell.length_b   1.000
_cell.length_c   1.000
_cell.angle_alpha   90.00
_cell.angle_beta   90.00
_cell.angle_gamma   90.00
#
_symmetry.space_group_name_H-M   'P 1'
#
loop_
_entity.id
_entity.type
_entity.pdbx_description
1 polymer ?
#
loop_
_entity_poly.entity_id
_entity_poly.type
_entity_poly.pdbx_seq_one_letter_code
_entity_poly.pdbx_strand_id
1 'polypeptide(L)'
;MNAPIRKIAAIMSALVASGGLTACAGSFDPATDARSPVAPRVQAMVDANREYPRWAEFPRTVEPLPEPMAIAAQVNTLRVTSGALAGEVSRIDWQTTQDPAAFAAEVQARVDAVPVDPVTAETLAEIEDFVRRTRERGRAPPPVDRR
;
A
#
# COMPACT_ATOMS: atom_id res chain seq x y z
N MET A 1 -34.24 52.66 1.94
CA MET A 1 -35.10 51.46 2.10
C MET A 1 -34.62 50.34 1.16
N ASN A 2 -33.63 49.51 1.54
CA ASN A 2 -33.16 48.38 0.69
C ASN A 2 -32.82 47.10 1.49
N ALA A 3 -32.99 47.13 2.82
CA ALA A 3 -32.69 46.02 3.70
C ALA A 3 -33.65 44.81 3.63
N PRO A 4 -34.98 44.96 3.39
CA PRO A 4 -35.88 43.80 3.45
C PRO A 4 -35.76 42.87 2.23
N ILE A 5 -35.48 43.42 1.05
CA ILE A 5 -35.36 42.65 -0.21
C ILE A 5 -34.14 41.72 -0.19
N ARG A 6 -33.03 42.16 0.43
CA ARG A 6 -31.80 41.36 0.54
C ARG A 6 -31.95 40.15 1.47
N LYS A 7 -32.80 40.25 2.50
CA LYS A 7 -33.03 39.14 3.46
C LYS A 7 -33.89 38.03 2.85
N ILE A 8 -34.88 38.37 2.03
CA ILE A 8 -35.76 37.40 1.37
C ILE A 8 -35.00 36.61 0.29
N ALA A 9 -34.13 37.28 -0.47
CA ALA A 9 -33.30 36.62 -1.47
C ALA A 9 -32.35 35.57 -0.85
N ALA A 10 -31.73 35.89 0.29
CA ALA A 10 -30.80 34.98 0.98
C ALA A 10 -31.49 33.70 1.53
N ILE A 11 -32.75 33.81 1.98
CA ILE A 11 -33.51 32.68 2.51
C ILE A 11 -33.93 31.71 1.39
N MET A 12 -34.31 32.23 0.22
CA MET A 12 -34.69 31.41 -0.94
C MET A 12 -33.50 30.63 -1.52
N SER A 13 -32.30 31.22 -1.53
CA SER A 13 -31.09 30.53 -1.99
C SER A 13 -30.68 29.36 -1.08
N ALA A 14 -30.92 29.47 0.23
CA ALA A 14 -30.58 28.43 1.20
C ALA A 14 -31.51 27.20 1.11
N LEU A 15 -32.80 27.39 0.78
CA LEU A 15 -33.75 26.28 0.62
C LEU A 15 -33.48 25.45 -0.66
N VAL A 16 -33.05 26.10 -1.74
CA VAL A 16 -32.76 25.40 -3.02
C VAL A 16 -31.46 24.61 -2.93
N ALA A 17 -30.46 25.11 -2.19
CA ALA A 17 -29.17 24.43 -2.02
C ALA A 17 -29.25 23.15 -1.16
N SER A 18 -30.23 23.06 -0.26
CA SER A 18 -30.39 21.90 0.64
C SER A 18 -31.24 20.77 0.03
N GLY A 19 -32.08 21.05 -0.97
CA GLY A 19 -32.88 20.03 -1.66
C GLY A 19 -32.11 19.19 -2.70
N GLY A 20 -30.96 19.69 -3.20
CA GLY A 20 -30.18 19.00 -4.23
C GLY A 20 -29.32 17.83 -3.71
N LEU A 21 -29.05 17.78 -2.40
CA LEU A 21 -28.12 16.80 -1.81
C LEU A 21 -28.79 15.44 -1.52
N THR A 22 -30.11 15.35 -1.49
CA THR A 22 -30.84 14.08 -1.34
C THR A 22 -30.98 13.30 -2.65
N ALA A 23 -30.77 13.93 -3.80
CA ALA A 23 -30.94 13.31 -5.12
C ALA A 23 -29.83 12.29 -5.46
N CYS A 24 -28.63 12.43 -4.87
CA CYS A 24 -27.52 11.51 -5.15
C CYS A 24 -27.56 10.23 -4.30
N ALA A 25 -28.39 10.16 -3.26
CA ALA A 25 -28.54 8.97 -2.42
C ALA A 25 -29.45 7.89 -3.03
N GLY A 26 -30.25 8.22 -4.05
CA GLY A 26 -31.22 7.31 -4.69
C GLY A 26 -30.79 6.73 -6.05
N SER A 27 -29.59 7.06 -6.54
CA SER A 27 -29.14 6.68 -7.90
C SER A 27 -28.73 5.20 -8.05
N PHE A 28 -28.67 4.45 -6.96
CA PHE A 28 -28.32 3.03 -6.97
C PHE A 28 -29.36 2.23 -6.19
N ASP A 29 -30.48 1.96 -6.85
CA ASP A 29 -31.47 0.97 -6.41
C ASP A 29 -31.39 -0.25 -7.35
N PRO A 30 -30.43 -1.18 -7.15
CA PRO A 30 -30.36 -2.39 -7.94
C PRO A 30 -31.55 -3.29 -7.57
N ALA A 31 -32.68 -3.07 -8.23
CA ALA A 31 -33.86 -3.90 -8.07
C ALA A 31 -33.51 -5.33 -8.53
N THR A 32 -33.43 -6.26 -7.58
CA THR A 32 -33.28 -7.68 -7.89
C THR A 32 -34.58 -8.17 -8.52
N ASP A 33 -34.52 -8.81 -9.69
CA ASP A 33 -35.70 -9.39 -10.33
C ASP A 33 -36.39 -10.37 -9.38
N ALA A 34 -37.62 -10.06 -8.99
CA ALA A 34 -38.43 -10.88 -8.08
C ALA A 34 -38.74 -12.28 -8.62
N ARG A 35 -38.57 -12.52 -9.93
CA ARG A 35 -38.71 -13.85 -10.55
C ARG A 35 -37.44 -14.69 -10.48
N SER A 36 -36.34 -14.11 -10.01
CA SER A 36 -35.05 -14.78 -9.93
C SER A 36 -35.02 -15.79 -8.77
N PRO A 37 -34.54 -17.03 -8.99
CA PRO A 37 -34.38 -18.01 -7.91
C PRO A 37 -33.37 -17.56 -6.83
N VAL A 38 -32.52 -16.58 -7.12
CA VAL A 38 -31.57 -16.01 -6.14
C VAL A 38 -32.10 -14.81 -5.37
N ALA A 39 -33.30 -14.31 -5.68
CA ALA A 39 -33.88 -13.13 -5.03
C ALA A 39 -33.94 -13.22 -3.50
N PRO A 40 -34.35 -14.35 -2.88
CA PRO A 40 -34.36 -14.47 -1.42
C PRO A 40 -32.97 -14.36 -0.79
N ARG A 41 -31.94 -14.88 -1.49
CA ARG A 41 -30.55 -14.84 -1.03
C ARG A 41 -29.98 -13.42 -1.11
N VAL A 42 -30.28 -12.70 -2.19
CA VAL A 42 -29.87 -11.30 -2.33
C VAL A 42 -30.55 -10.44 -1.28
N GLN A 43 -31.85 -10.63 -1.04
CA GLN A 43 -32.58 -9.89 -0.02
C GLN A 43 -31.99 -10.13 1.38
N ALA A 44 -31.68 -11.38 1.74
CA ALA A 44 -31.03 -11.69 3.01
C ALA A 44 -29.65 -11.02 3.15
N MET A 45 -28.86 -10.92 2.07
CA MET A 45 -27.59 -10.21 2.08
C MET A 45 -27.77 -8.70 2.24
N VAL A 46 -28.75 -8.12 1.57
CA VAL A 46 -29.06 -6.69 1.69
C VAL A 46 -29.51 -6.36 3.10
N ASP A 47 -30.46 -7.13 3.66
CA ASP A 47 -30.97 -6.90 5.01
C ASP A 47 -29.87 -7.06 6.07
N ALA A 48 -28.97 -8.03 5.91
CA ALA A 48 -27.85 -8.24 6.83
C ALA A 48 -26.76 -7.14 6.78
N ASN A 49 -26.66 -6.38 5.67
CA ASN A 49 -25.61 -5.37 5.46
C ASN A 49 -26.16 -3.96 5.26
N ARG A 50 -27.45 -3.74 5.55
CA ARG A 50 -28.11 -2.44 5.38
C ARG A 50 -27.61 -1.41 6.39
N GLU A 51 -27.20 -1.87 7.56
CA GLU A 51 -26.65 -1.03 8.61
C GLU A 51 -25.17 -0.76 8.34
N TYR A 52 -24.90 0.37 7.68
CA TYR A 52 -23.55 0.88 7.59
C TYR A 52 -23.09 1.39 8.97
N PRO A 53 -21.79 1.24 9.31
CA PRO A 53 -21.22 1.84 10.52
C PRO A 53 -21.55 3.33 10.58
N ARG A 54 -22.10 3.77 11.71
CA ARG A 54 -22.42 5.19 11.88
C ARG A 54 -21.13 5.96 12.17
N TRP A 55 -21.02 7.19 11.66
CA TRP A 55 -19.89 8.07 12.00
C TRP A 55 -19.68 8.24 13.51
N ALA A 56 -20.76 8.16 14.30
CA ALA A 56 -20.71 8.24 15.76
C ALA A 56 -20.11 7.01 16.45
N GLU A 57 -20.06 5.87 15.76
CA GLU A 57 -19.55 4.59 16.27
C GLU A 57 -18.06 4.38 15.98
N PHE A 58 -17.45 5.25 15.16
CA PHE A 58 -16.00 5.22 14.97
C PHE A 58 -15.30 5.46 16.30
N PRO A 59 -14.29 4.64 16.65
CA PRO A 59 -13.51 4.85 17.86
C PRO A 59 -12.96 6.27 17.89
N ARG A 60 -13.32 7.02 18.93
CA ARG A 60 -12.71 8.33 19.16
C ARG A 60 -11.31 8.11 19.70
N THR A 61 -10.32 8.75 19.10
CA THR A 61 -9.00 8.85 19.70
C THR A 61 -9.12 9.64 21.01
N VAL A 62 -8.73 9.01 22.11
CA VAL A 62 -8.62 9.63 23.44
C VAL A 62 -7.29 10.37 23.62
N GLU A 63 -6.33 10.10 22.74
CA GLU A 63 -5.02 10.73 22.76
C GLU A 63 -5.15 12.20 22.35
N PRO A 64 -4.61 13.15 23.13
CA PRO A 64 -4.56 14.55 22.75
C PRO A 64 -3.75 14.72 21.46
N LEU A 65 -4.18 15.65 20.61
CA LEU A 65 -3.39 16.04 19.45
C LEU A 65 -2.06 16.64 19.91
N PRO A 66 -0.96 16.40 19.19
CA PRO A 66 0.33 17.01 19.53
C PRO A 66 0.23 18.53 19.42
N GLU A 67 0.81 19.21 20.42
CA GLU A 67 0.88 20.67 20.43
C GLU A 67 1.64 21.20 19.20
N PRO A 68 1.26 22.36 18.64
CA PRO A 68 1.92 22.93 17.46
C PRO A 68 3.45 23.06 17.60
N MET A 69 3.94 23.34 18.82
CA MET A 69 5.37 23.40 19.10
C MET A 69 6.07 22.04 18.98
N ALA A 70 5.40 20.95 19.39
CA ALA A 70 5.94 19.60 19.24
C ALA A 70 6.05 19.21 17.76
N ILE A 71 5.05 19.57 16.96
CA ILE A 71 5.08 19.38 15.49
C ILE A 71 6.22 20.20 14.88
N ALA A 72 6.36 21.48 15.23
CA ALA A 72 7.42 22.34 14.71
C ALA A 72 8.82 21.79 15.05
N ALA A 73 9.00 21.27 16.27
CA ALA A 73 10.25 20.62 16.68
C ALA A 73 10.55 19.38 15.84
N GLN A 74 9.56 18.50 15.64
CA GLN A 74 9.70 17.30 14.80
C GLN A 74 10.04 17.64 13.35
N VAL A 75 9.36 18.63 12.77
CA VAL A 75 9.62 19.10 11.40
C VAL A 75 11.04 19.68 11.28
N ASN A 76 11.49 20.46 12.25
CA ASN A 76 12.84 21.01 12.21
C ASN A 76 13.90 19.89 12.32
N THR A 77 13.68 18.90 13.21
CA THR A 77 14.54 17.72 13.28
C THR A 77 14.60 16.99 11.94
N LEU A 78 13.44 16.74 11.32
CA LEU A 78 13.37 16.07 10.03
C LEU A 78 14.16 16.82 8.96
N ARG A 79 14.03 18.16 8.92
CA ARG A 79 14.76 19.04 7.99
C ARG A 79 16.28 18.99 8.20
N VAL A 80 16.74 18.93 9.45
CA VAL A 80 18.17 18.79 9.76
C VAL A 80 18.68 17.41 9.33
N THR A 81 17.95 16.35 9.66
CA THR A 81 18.33 14.98 9.28
C THR A 81 18.34 14.77 7.77
N SER A 82 17.40 15.39 7.03
CA SER A 82 17.39 15.30 5.57
C SER A 82 18.56 16.05 4.93
N GLY A 83 18.96 17.19 5.49
CA GLY A 83 20.17 17.91 5.06
C GLY A 83 21.45 17.10 5.29
N ALA A 84 21.57 16.44 6.44
CA ALA A 84 22.70 15.54 6.73
C ALA A 84 22.73 14.35 5.76
N LEU A 85 21.59 13.67 5.57
CA LEU A 85 21.44 12.56 4.64
C LEU A 85 21.78 12.97 3.20
N ALA A 86 21.33 14.15 2.75
CA ALA A 86 21.67 14.66 1.42
C ALA A 86 23.18 14.84 1.24
N GLY A 87 23.89 15.32 2.27
CA GLY A 87 25.35 15.45 2.26
C GLY A 87 26.09 14.12 2.34
N GLU A 88 25.49 13.08 2.92
CA GLU A 88 26.01 11.72 2.85
C GLU A 88 25.82 11.14 1.46
N VAL A 89 24.60 11.22 0.92
CA VAL A 89 24.24 10.75 -0.43
C VAL A 89 25.07 11.42 -1.52
N SER A 90 25.38 12.71 -1.40
CA SER A 90 26.22 13.42 -2.37
C SER A 90 27.68 12.96 -2.37
N ARG A 91 28.14 12.32 -1.29
CA ARG A 91 29.50 11.77 -1.18
C ARG A 91 29.60 10.30 -1.60
N ILE A 92 28.46 9.65 -1.84
CA ILE A 92 28.45 8.31 -2.43
C ILE A 92 28.96 8.44 -3.87
N ASP A 93 30.04 7.74 -4.18
CA ASP A 93 30.48 7.56 -5.56
C ASP A 93 29.52 6.58 -6.23
N TRP A 94 28.56 7.15 -6.98
CA TRP A 94 27.56 6.36 -7.69
C TRP A 94 28.21 5.75 -8.93
N GLN A 95 28.41 4.43 -8.92
CA GLN A 95 28.98 3.66 -10.04
C GLN A 95 28.10 3.67 -11.32
N THR A 96 26.97 4.37 -11.32
CA THR A 96 26.05 4.52 -12.45
C THR A 96 26.66 5.21 -13.68
N THR A 97 27.84 5.80 -13.56
CA THR A 97 28.60 6.43 -14.64
C THR A 97 29.83 5.64 -15.11
N GLN A 98 30.15 4.50 -14.47
CA GLN A 98 31.30 3.67 -14.82
C GLN A 98 30.90 2.50 -15.72
N ASP A 99 31.89 1.89 -16.38
CA ASP A 99 31.69 0.68 -17.18
C ASP A 99 31.29 -0.49 -16.27
N PRO A 100 30.05 -1.02 -16.38
CA PRO A 100 29.59 -2.11 -15.54
C PRO A 100 30.39 -3.40 -15.77
N ALA A 101 30.98 -3.60 -16.95
CA ALA A 101 31.81 -4.76 -17.23
C ALA A 101 33.15 -4.67 -16.49
N ALA A 102 33.76 -3.48 -16.44
CA ALA A 102 34.97 -3.24 -15.65
C ALA A 102 34.73 -3.46 -14.15
N PHE A 103 33.60 -2.97 -13.61
CA PHE A 103 33.25 -3.22 -12.21
C PHE A 103 33.02 -4.71 -11.92
N ALA A 104 32.29 -5.42 -12.79
CA ALA A 104 32.09 -6.86 -12.64
C ALA A 104 33.41 -7.63 -12.66
N ALA A 105 34.33 -7.26 -13.55
CA ALA A 105 35.66 -7.85 -13.63
C ALA A 105 36.49 -7.59 -12.37
N GLU A 106 36.44 -6.38 -11.80
CA GLU A 106 37.12 -6.04 -10.55
C GLU A 106 36.57 -6.83 -9.36
N VAL A 107 35.24 -6.92 -9.24
CA VAL A 107 34.59 -7.71 -8.20
C VAL A 107 34.98 -9.18 -8.32
N GLN A 108 34.93 -9.75 -9.53
CA GLN A 108 35.32 -11.13 -9.78
C GLN A 108 36.78 -11.37 -9.40
N ALA A 109 37.70 -10.48 -9.82
CA ALA A 109 39.11 -10.58 -9.47
C ALA A 109 39.33 -10.55 -7.94
N ARG A 110 38.55 -9.75 -7.21
CA ARG A 110 38.62 -9.70 -5.74
C ARG A 110 38.09 -10.98 -5.10
N VAL A 111 37.01 -11.56 -5.64
CA VAL A 111 36.49 -12.86 -5.17
C VAL A 111 37.50 -13.97 -5.43
N ASP A 112 38.09 -14.02 -6.62
CA ASP A 112 39.09 -15.02 -7.02
C ASP A 112 40.38 -14.90 -6.21
N ALA A 113 40.72 -13.69 -5.75
CA ALA A 113 41.89 -13.45 -4.90
C ALA A 113 41.72 -13.91 -3.45
N VAL A 114 40.50 -14.22 -3.00
CA VAL A 114 40.28 -14.78 -1.66
C VAL A 114 40.60 -16.28 -1.72
N PRO A 115 41.62 -16.76 -0.99
CA PRO A 115 41.91 -18.18 -0.93
C PRO A 115 40.73 -18.88 -0.28
N VAL A 116 40.06 -19.75 -1.03
CA VAL A 116 39.07 -20.66 -0.47
C VAL A 116 39.85 -21.68 0.38
N ASP A 117 39.50 -21.78 1.66
CA ASP A 117 40.05 -22.82 2.53
C ASP A 117 39.78 -24.18 1.87
N PRO A 118 40.77 -25.07 1.71
CA PRO A 118 40.56 -26.39 1.11
C PRO A 118 39.45 -27.20 1.80
N VAL A 119 39.10 -26.89 3.05
CA VAL A 119 37.97 -27.52 3.77
C VAL A 119 36.59 -27.04 3.26
N THR A 120 36.52 -25.85 2.64
CA THR A 120 35.29 -25.28 2.05
C THR A 120 35.24 -25.34 0.53
N ALA A 121 36.31 -25.81 -0.11
CA ALA A 121 36.34 -26.07 -1.54
C ALA A 121 35.53 -27.35 -1.85
N GLU A 122 34.23 -27.20 -2.10
CA GLU A 122 33.43 -28.28 -2.68
C GLU A 122 34.03 -28.67 -4.03
N THR A 123 34.21 -29.98 -4.24
CA THR A 123 34.62 -30.52 -5.54
C THR A 123 33.52 -30.28 -6.57
N LEU A 124 33.88 -30.21 -7.86
CA LEU A 124 32.90 -30.04 -8.95
C LEU A 124 31.79 -31.12 -8.89
N ALA A 125 32.16 -32.35 -8.52
CA ALA A 125 31.23 -33.45 -8.35
C ALA A 125 30.23 -33.22 -7.19
N GLU A 126 30.67 -32.62 -6.08
CA GLU A 126 29.80 -32.30 -4.94
C GLU A 126 28.81 -31.17 -5.27
N ILE A 127 29.26 -30.16 -6.04
CA ILE A 127 28.41 -29.09 -6.54
C ILE A 127 27.35 -29.65 -7.49
N GLU A 128 27.73 -30.51 -8.43
CA GLU A 128 26.80 -31.18 -9.36
C GLU A 128 25.78 -32.06 -8.61
N ASP A 129 26.22 -32.79 -7.59
CA ASP A 129 25.37 -33.60 -6.71
C ASP A 129 24.40 -32.73 -5.89
N PHE A 130 24.85 -31.57 -5.38
CA PHE A 130 23.99 -30.61 -4.69
C PHE A 130 22.91 -30.03 -5.62
N VAL A 131 23.30 -29.64 -6.84
CA VAL A 131 22.38 -29.14 -7.86
C VAL A 131 21.36 -30.22 -8.24
N ARG A 132 21.79 -31.47 -8.43
CA ARG A 132 20.90 -32.61 -8.70
C ARG A 132 19.86 -32.80 -7.59
N ARG A 133 20.30 -32.91 -6.33
CA ARG A 133 19.39 -33.08 -5.18
C ARG A 133 18.40 -31.93 -5.04
N THR A 134 18.84 -30.70 -5.33
CA THR A 134 17.98 -29.52 -5.27
C THR A 134 16.90 -29.55 -6.36
N ARG A 135 17.23 -30.00 -7.58
CA ARG A 135 16.24 -30.21 -8.65
C ARG A 135 15.24 -31.31 -8.31
N GLU A 136 15.69 -32.40 -7.71
CA GLU A 136 14.80 -33.50 -7.28
C GLU A 136 13.79 -33.05 -6.22
N ARG A 137 14.23 -32.28 -5.21
CA ARG A 137 13.33 -31.70 -4.20
C ARG A 137 12.35 -30.68 -4.78
N GLY A 138 12.75 -29.95 -5.82
CA GLY A 138 11.89 -29.00 -6.53
C GLY A 138 10.86 -29.66 -7.45
N ARG A 139 10.93 -30.98 -7.66
CA ARG A 139 9.98 -31.68 -8.52
C ARG A 139 8.63 -31.79 -7.81
N ALA A 140 7.59 -31.25 -8.43
CA ALA A 140 6.23 -31.31 -7.88
C ALA A 140 5.81 -32.76 -7.61
N PRO A 141 5.15 -33.04 -6.46
CA PRO A 141 4.64 -34.37 -6.16
C PRO A 141 3.60 -34.81 -7.19
N PRO A 142 3.44 -36.12 -7.43
CA PRO A 142 2.45 -36.61 -8.38
C PRO A 142 1.03 -36.17 -7.98
N PRO A 143 0.14 -35.90 -8.95
CA PRO A 143 -1.24 -35.53 -8.65
C PRO A 143 -1.93 -36.60 -7.80
N VAL A 144 -2.66 -36.17 -6.77
CA VAL A 144 -3.49 -37.07 -5.96
C VAL A 144 -4.73 -37.45 -6.78
N ASP A 145 -4.96 -38.76 -6.94
CA ASP A 145 -6.14 -39.29 -7.63
C ASP A 145 -7.42 -38.95 -6.85
N ARG A 146 -8.38 -38.30 -7.51
CA ARG A 146 -9.66 -37.90 -6.91
C ARG A 146 -10.67 -39.01 -7.17
N ARG A 147 -10.89 -39.87 -6.18
CA ARG A 147 -12.01 -40.83 -6.16
C ARG A 147 -13.30 -40.14 -5.73
#